data_AF-A0A957HBT1-F1
#
_entry.id   AF-A0A957HBT1-F1
#
_cell.length_a   1.000
_cell.length_b   1.000
_cell.length_c   1.000
_cell.angle_alpha   90.00
_cell.angle_beta   90.00
_cell.angle_gamma   90.00
#
_symmetry.space_group_name_H-M   'P 1'
#
loop_
_entity.id
_entity.type
_entity.pdbx_description
1 polymer ?
#
loop_
_entity_poly.entity_id
_entity_poly.type
_entity_poly.pdbx_seq_one_letter_code
_entity_poly.pdbx_strand_id
1 'polypeptide(L)'
;RFERLLDPTEGTNFIRLRVWESALTAIQDHPLTGLGLDQFLYAYRGHYIMPDAWLEPDLSHPHNVVLDFWLRLGMLGVVVFVGLVYSCWRALTRARRTFLTEDALLAALATGALGCLANLVAHGLVDNAVFVNDLVYVYVLIAGLAQTLSAHASTLKGTISTMES
;
A
#
# COMPACT_ATOMS: atom_id res chain seq x y z
N ARG A 1 -22.53 -22.83 3.42
CA ARG A 1 -22.25 -21.56 4.14
C ARG A 1 -20.80 -21.08 3.93
N PHE A 2 -19.80 -21.97 3.90
CA PHE A 2 -18.40 -21.61 3.56
C PHE A 2 -18.12 -21.56 2.04
N GLU A 3 -18.89 -22.25 1.22
CA GLU A 3 -18.74 -22.23 -0.25
C GLU A 3 -18.96 -20.82 -0.84
N ARG A 4 -19.90 -20.04 -0.30
CA ARG A 4 -20.14 -18.63 -0.72
C ARG A 4 -18.98 -17.67 -0.44
N LEU A 5 -18.05 -18.01 0.45
CA LEU A 5 -16.87 -17.17 0.72
C LEU A 5 -15.76 -17.40 -0.30
N LEU A 6 -15.76 -18.55 -0.97
CA LEU A 6 -14.77 -18.97 -1.94
C LEU A 6 -15.29 -18.92 -3.38
N ASP A 7 -16.58 -18.61 -3.55
CA ASP A 7 -17.18 -18.42 -4.86
C ASP A 7 -16.89 -17.00 -5.35
N PRO A 8 -16.03 -16.82 -6.36
CA PRO A 8 -15.75 -15.51 -6.93
C PRO A 8 -16.95 -14.94 -7.69
N THR A 9 -18.05 -15.69 -7.86
CA THR A 9 -19.24 -15.32 -8.64
C THR A 9 -20.44 -14.84 -7.81
N GLU A 10 -20.38 -14.95 -6.47
CA GLU A 10 -21.42 -14.45 -5.56
C GLU A 10 -20.84 -13.61 -4.40
N GLY A 11 -21.54 -12.53 -4.00
CA GLY A 11 -21.21 -11.73 -2.81
C GLY A 11 -20.17 -10.62 -3.02
N THR A 12 -19.66 -10.05 -1.92
CA THR A 12 -18.82 -8.85 -1.91
C THR A 12 -17.50 -9.00 -2.69
N ASN A 13 -16.97 -10.23 -2.79
CA ASN A 13 -15.74 -10.52 -3.55
C ASN A 13 -15.95 -10.38 -5.08
N PHE A 14 -17.11 -10.79 -5.59
CA PHE A 14 -17.45 -10.64 -7.01
C PHE A 14 -17.51 -9.16 -7.42
N ILE A 15 -18.13 -8.33 -6.57
CA ILE A 15 -18.25 -6.89 -6.81
C ILE A 15 -16.87 -6.23 -6.86
N ARG A 16 -15.92 -6.63 -6.00
CA ARG A 16 -14.53 -6.16 -6.07
C ARG A 16 -13.86 -6.46 -7.40
N LEU A 17 -14.00 -7.68 -7.91
CA LEU A 17 -13.41 -8.06 -9.19
C LEU A 17 -13.96 -7.20 -10.33
N ARG A 18 -15.27 -6.96 -10.35
CA ARG A 18 -15.88 -6.06 -11.35
C ARG A 18 -15.40 -4.62 -11.22
N VAL A 19 -15.26 -4.12 -9.99
CA VAL A 19 -14.72 -2.79 -9.73
C VAL A 19 -13.26 -2.69 -10.19
N TRP A 20 -12.47 -3.75 -10.05
CA TRP A 20 -11.10 -3.80 -10.55
C TRP A 20 -11.06 -3.80 -12.08
N GLU A 21 -11.96 -4.53 -12.74
CA GLU A 21 -12.10 -4.50 -14.20
C GLU A 21 -12.49 -3.10 -14.71
N SER A 22 -13.43 -2.44 -14.04
CA SER A 22 -13.80 -1.04 -14.33
C SER A 22 -12.61 -0.09 -14.14
N ALA A 23 -11.85 -0.25 -13.06
CA ALA A 23 -10.66 0.54 -12.79
C ALA A 23 -9.57 0.32 -13.84
N LEU A 24 -9.34 -0.93 -14.26
CA LEU A 24 -8.38 -1.25 -15.31
C LEU A 24 -8.80 -0.68 -16.66
N THR A 25 -10.09 -0.71 -17.00
CA THR A 25 -10.62 -0.07 -18.20
C THR A 25 -10.36 1.44 -18.18
N ALA A 26 -10.65 2.12 -17.05
CA ALA A 26 -10.37 3.54 -16.90
C ALA A 26 -8.86 3.88 -16.96
N ILE A 27 -8.00 3.00 -16.44
CA ILE A 27 -6.54 3.14 -16.55
C ILE A 27 -6.08 2.96 -18.01
N GLN A 28 -6.69 2.07 -18.78
CA GLN A 28 -6.37 1.90 -20.20
C GLN A 28 -6.69 3.16 -21.01
N ASP A 29 -7.76 3.86 -20.67
CA ASP A 29 -8.15 5.12 -21.32
C ASP A 29 -7.28 6.30 -20.85
N HIS A 30 -6.85 6.30 -19.59
CA HIS A 30 -6.06 7.39 -18.99
C HIS A 30 -4.78 6.91 -18.26
N PRO A 31 -3.83 6.26 -18.96
CA PRO A 31 -2.72 5.56 -18.30
C PRO A 31 -1.72 6.50 -17.63
N LEU A 32 -1.50 7.70 -18.20
CA LEU A 32 -0.49 8.63 -17.72
C LEU A 32 -1.00 9.56 -16.63
N THR A 33 -2.22 10.10 -16.79
CA THR A 33 -2.80 11.10 -15.89
C THR A 33 -3.72 10.49 -14.83
N GLY A 34 -4.24 9.29 -15.09
CA GLY A 34 -5.41 8.80 -14.39
C GLY A 34 -6.64 9.68 -14.67
N LEU A 35 -7.64 9.52 -13.82
CA LEU A 35 -8.88 10.30 -13.80
C LEU A 35 -8.73 11.61 -13.02
N GLY A 36 -7.79 11.67 -12.07
CA GLY A 36 -7.62 12.80 -11.16
C GLY A 36 -8.24 12.56 -9.77
N LEU A 37 -8.00 13.50 -8.86
CA LEU A 37 -8.44 13.39 -7.47
C LEU A 37 -9.98 13.36 -7.39
N ASP A 38 -10.49 12.37 -6.65
CA ASP A 38 -11.91 12.20 -6.34
C ASP A 38 -12.83 12.03 -7.57
N GLN A 39 -12.25 11.63 -8.72
CA GLN A 39 -13.02 11.46 -9.96
C GLN A 39 -13.57 10.05 -10.16
N PHE A 40 -13.09 9.06 -9.41
CA PHE A 40 -13.44 7.66 -9.63
C PHE A 40 -14.94 7.39 -9.47
N LEU A 41 -15.59 7.97 -8.45
CA LEU A 41 -17.03 7.81 -8.24
C LEU A 41 -17.86 8.21 -9.48
N TYR A 42 -17.57 9.38 -10.04
CA TYR A 42 -18.29 9.93 -11.18
C TYR A 42 -18.01 9.14 -12.46
N ALA A 43 -16.74 8.79 -12.69
CA ALA A 43 -16.33 8.01 -13.85
C ALA A 43 -16.88 6.58 -13.81
N TYR A 44 -16.83 5.94 -12.64
CA TYR A 44 -17.37 4.61 -12.42
C TYR A 44 -18.86 4.59 -12.73
N ARG A 45 -19.66 5.43 -12.05
CA ARG A 45 -21.11 5.48 -12.24
C ARG A 45 -21.54 5.90 -13.65
N GLY A 46 -20.79 6.81 -14.26
CA GLY A 46 -21.17 7.42 -15.55
C GLY A 46 -20.72 6.64 -16.79
N HIS A 47 -19.60 5.92 -16.71
CA HIS A 47 -18.95 5.35 -17.90
C HIS A 47 -18.39 3.94 -17.71
N TYR A 48 -17.83 3.63 -16.54
CA TYR A 48 -17.05 2.40 -16.36
C TYR A 48 -17.75 1.30 -15.56
N ILE A 49 -18.97 1.52 -15.05
CA ILE A 49 -19.71 0.50 -14.30
C ILE A 49 -20.09 -0.68 -15.20
N MET A 50 -19.74 -1.89 -14.77
CA MET A 50 -20.09 -3.11 -15.49
C MET A 50 -21.59 -3.43 -15.33
N PRO A 51 -22.25 -4.03 -16.35
CA PRO A 51 -23.69 -4.33 -16.31
C PRO A 51 -24.14 -5.20 -15.12
N ASP A 52 -23.23 -5.99 -14.55
CA ASP A 52 -23.46 -6.86 -13.40
C ASP A 52 -22.92 -6.29 -12.08
N ALA A 53 -22.37 -5.07 -12.09
CA ALA A 53 -21.87 -4.37 -10.91
C ALA A 53 -22.81 -3.26 -10.40
N TRP A 54 -24.01 -3.12 -11.00
CA TRP A 54 -25.03 -2.12 -10.62
C TRP A 54 -25.61 -2.28 -9.20
N LEU A 55 -25.24 -3.34 -8.48
CA LEU A 55 -25.63 -3.52 -7.08
C LEU A 55 -24.95 -2.48 -6.16
N GLU A 56 -23.76 -2.00 -6.53
CA GLU A 56 -22.98 -1.01 -5.77
C GLU A 56 -22.48 0.13 -6.69
N PRO A 57 -23.36 1.02 -7.16
CA PRO A 57 -23.01 2.02 -8.17
C PRO A 57 -22.27 3.24 -7.60
N ASP A 58 -22.31 3.46 -6.29
CA ASP A 58 -21.78 4.65 -5.62
C ASP A 58 -20.40 4.40 -4.98
N LEU A 59 -19.58 3.54 -5.60
CA LEU A 59 -18.22 3.26 -5.13
C LEU A 59 -17.25 4.38 -5.52
N SER A 60 -16.59 4.95 -4.52
CA SER A 60 -15.64 6.06 -4.69
C SER A 60 -14.17 5.63 -4.80
N HIS A 61 -13.88 4.34 -4.62
CA HIS A 61 -12.53 3.79 -4.76
C HIS A 61 -12.54 2.33 -5.23
N PRO A 62 -11.48 1.88 -5.92
CA PRO A 62 -11.44 0.58 -6.57
C PRO A 62 -11.15 -0.62 -5.66
N HIS A 63 -11.17 -0.47 -4.32
CA HIS A 63 -10.83 -1.58 -3.39
C HIS A 63 -9.41 -2.18 -3.59
N ASN A 64 -8.49 -1.46 -4.25
CA ASN A 64 -7.07 -1.79 -4.36
C ASN A 64 -6.22 -0.50 -4.30
N VAL A 65 -5.19 -0.45 -3.46
CA VAL A 65 -4.37 0.75 -3.25
C VAL A 65 -3.58 1.15 -4.50
N VAL A 66 -3.10 0.19 -5.29
CA VAL A 66 -2.31 0.48 -6.50
C VAL A 66 -3.22 1.05 -7.58
N LEU A 67 -4.39 0.43 -7.81
CA LEU A 67 -5.37 0.94 -8.77
C LEU A 67 -5.84 2.34 -8.38
N ASP A 68 -6.03 2.60 -7.09
CA ASP A 68 -6.45 3.91 -6.62
C ASP A 68 -5.37 4.99 -6.83
N PHE A 69 -4.12 4.73 -6.44
CA PHE A 69 -3.02 5.66 -6.71
C PHE A 69 -2.87 5.94 -8.21
N TRP A 70 -3.05 4.92 -9.06
CA TRP A 70 -3.01 5.07 -10.51
C TRP A 70 -4.18 5.91 -11.02
N LEU A 71 -5.41 5.63 -10.60
CA LEU A 71 -6.57 6.39 -11.05
C LEU A 71 -6.54 7.85 -10.58
N ARG A 72 -5.99 8.13 -9.40
CA ARG A 72 -5.94 9.50 -8.86
C ARG A 72 -4.81 10.35 -9.41
N LEU A 73 -3.63 9.76 -9.60
CA LEU A 73 -2.38 10.49 -9.90
C LEU A 73 -1.70 9.99 -11.18
N GLY A 74 -2.31 9.04 -11.88
CA GLY A 74 -1.73 8.39 -13.05
C GLY A 74 -0.56 7.48 -12.72
N MET A 75 0.25 7.18 -13.74
CA MET A 75 1.46 6.38 -13.59
C MET A 75 2.42 6.94 -12.54
N LEU A 76 2.46 8.28 -12.35
CA LEU A 76 3.27 8.92 -11.33
C LEU A 76 2.84 8.49 -9.91
N GLY A 77 1.54 8.30 -9.68
CA GLY A 77 1.01 7.80 -8.40
C GLY A 77 1.60 6.45 -8.02
N VAL A 78 1.66 5.52 -8.97
CA VAL A 78 2.24 4.19 -8.76
C VAL A 78 3.73 4.28 -8.43
N VAL A 79 4.48 5.14 -9.15
CA VAL A 79 5.90 5.37 -8.88
C VAL A 79 6.11 5.93 -7.47
N VAL A 80 5.29 6.89 -7.05
CA VAL A 80 5.34 7.46 -5.70
C VAL A 80 5.03 6.38 -4.66
N PHE A 81 3.96 5.60 -4.84
CA PHE A 81 3.60 4.53 -3.91
C PHE A 81 4.72 3.50 -3.76
N VAL A 82 5.29 3.01 -4.87
CA VAL A 82 6.41 2.07 -4.85
C VAL A 82 7.64 2.69 -4.20
N GLY A 83 7.96 3.94 -4.50
CA GLY A 83 9.08 4.67 -3.92
C GLY A 83 8.97 4.80 -2.39
N LEU A 84 7.77 5.12 -1.89
CA LEU A 84 7.47 5.23 -0.46
C LEU A 84 7.69 3.88 0.25
N VAL A 85 7.06 2.81 -0.24
CA VAL A 85 7.21 1.45 0.31
C VAL A 85 8.67 0.99 0.26
N TYR A 86 9.34 1.20 -0.87
CA TYR A 86 10.75 0.83 -1.06
C TYR A 86 11.69 1.58 -0.11
N SER A 87 11.44 2.87 0.12
CA SER A 87 12.25 3.68 1.05
C SER A 87 12.18 3.14 2.48
N CYS A 88 10.97 2.80 2.95
CA CYS A 88 10.75 2.22 4.27
C CYS A 88 11.40 0.84 4.38
N TRP A 89 11.19 -0.01 3.37
CA TRP A 89 11.81 -1.33 3.30
C TRP A 89 13.34 -1.26 3.39
N ARG A 90 13.97 -0.38 2.62
CA ARG A 90 15.43 -0.19 2.65
C ARG A 90 15.94 0.30 4.00
N ALA A 91 15.28 1.29 4.59
CA ALA A 91 15.66 1.83 5.89
C ALA A 91 15.59 0.74 6.97
N LEU A 92 14.48 0.00 7.03
CA LEU A 92 14.27 -1.06 8.01
C LEU A 92 15.22 -2.25 7.81
N THR A 93 15.46 -2.67 6.57
CA THR A 93 16.40 -3.78 6.29
C THR A 93 17.84 -3.41 6.65
N ARG A 94 18.27 -2.17 6.40
CA ARG A 94 19.59 -1.67 6.81
C ARG A 94 19.72 -1.60 8.33
N ALA A 95 18.69 -1.08 9.01
CA ALA A 95 18.65 -0.99 10.46
C ALA A 95 18.71 -2.39 11.10
N ARG A 96 17.83 -3.30 10.67
CA ARG A 96 17.81 -4.70 11.11
C ARG A 96 19.17 -5.38 10.98
N ARG A 97 19.82 -5.27 9.83
CA ARG A 97 21.15 -5.88 9.60
C ARG A 97 22.22 -5.38 10.57
N THR A 98 22.11 -4.12 11.01
CA THR A 98 23.04 -3.53 11.97
C THR A 98 22.73 -4.05 13.38
N PHE A 99 21.47 -4.05 13.78
CA PHE A 99 21.09 -4.48 15.13
C PHE A 99 21.21 -5.99 15.35
N LEU A 100 21.21 -6.81 14.30
CA LEU A 100 21.39 -8.26 14.45
C LEU A 100 22.69 -8.66 15.18
N THR A 101 23.73 -7.83 15.11
CA THR A 101 25.00 -8.07 15.82
C THR A 101 25.09 -7.28 17.12
N GLU A 102 24.46 -6.10 17.19
CA GLU A 102 24.65 -5.15 18.30
C GLU A 102 23.54 -5.17 19.37
N ASP A 103 22.28 -5.37 18.97
CA ASP A 103 21.12 -5.24 19.85
C ASP A 103 19.94 -6.09 19.37
N ALA A 104 19.70 -7.21 20.07
CA ALA A 104 18.64 -8.16 19.73
C ALA A 104 17.23 -7.54 19.82
N LEU A 105 16.98 -6.60 20.74
CA LEU A 105 15.67 -5.96 20.89
C LEU A 105 15.41 -5.02 19.72
N LEU A 106 16.37 -4.19 19.36
CA LEU A 106 16.24 -3.30 18.19
C LEU A 106 16.14 -4.09 16.88
N ALA A 107 16.82 -5.24 16.78
CA ALA A 107 16.68 -6.15 15.63
C ALA A 107 15.26 -6.75 15.56
N ALA A 108 14.68 -7.13 16.69
CA ALA A 108 13.31 -7.61 16.78
C ALA A 108 12.31 -6.51 16.39
N LEU A 109 12.48 -5.28 16.89
CA LEU A 109 11.63 -4.14 16.51
C LEU A 109 11.70 -3.83 15.02
N ALA A 110 12.90 -3.78 14.43
CA ALA A 110 13.06 -3.58 12.99
C ALA A 110 12.43 -4.71 12.16
N THR A 111 12.48 -5.95 12.66
CA THR A 111 11.82 -7.11 12.02
C THR A 111 10.29 -7.02 12.12
N GLY A 112 9.76 -6.63 13.29
CA GLY A 112 8.33 -6.40 13.48
C GLY A 112 7.80 -5.30 12.56
N ALA A 113 8.53 -4.18 12.44
CA ALA A 113 8.19 -3.10 11.53
C ALA A 113 8.19 -3.53 10.05
N LEU A 114 9.11 -4.42 9.64
CA LEU A 114 9.07 -5.03 8.30
C LEU A 114 7.83 -5.88 8.09
N GLY A 115 7.42 -6.65 9.11
CA GLY A 115 6.18 -7.42 9.10
C GLY A 115 4.95 -6.53 8.96
N CYS A 116 4.89 -5.41 9.71
CA CYS A 116 3.81 -4.43 9.59
C CYS A 116 3.75 -3.80 8.20
N LEU A 117 4.89 -3.42 7.62
CA LEU A 117 4.96 -2.89 6.26
C LEU A 117 4.48 -3.91 5.22
N ALA A 118 4.89 -5.17 5.35
CA ALA A 118 4.44 -6.24 4.46
C ALA A 118 2.94 -6.49 4.57
N ASN A 119 2.40 -6.52 5.80
CA ASN A 119 0.97 -6.65 6.04
C ASN A 119 0.18 -5.47 5.46
N LEU A 120 0.66 -4.25 5.65
CA LEU A 120 0.06 -3.03 5.09
C LEU A 120 -0.10 -3.13 3.57
N VAL A 121 0.98 -3.53 2.88
CA VAL A 121 0.98 -3.69 1.41
C VAL A 121 0.05 -4.84 0.99
N ALA A 122 0.20 -6.01 1.62
CA ALA A 122 -0.60 -7.19 1.27
C ALA A 122 -2.10 -6.95 1.47
N HIS A 123 -2.48 -6.31 2.57
CA HIS A 123 -3.86 -5.96 2.85
C HIS A 123 -4.39 -4.92 1.85
N GLY A 124 -3.64 -3.84 1.60
CA GLY A 124 -4.02 -2.78 0.66
C GLY A 124 -4.17 -3.23 -0.80
N LEU A 125 -3.51 -4.33 -1.19
CA LEU A 125 -3.67 -4.93 -2.52
C LEU A 125 -5.00 -5.68 -2.71
N VAL A 126 -5.58 -6.20 -1.64
CA VAL A 126 -6.80 -7.02 -1.70
C VAL A 126 -8.02 -6.23 -1.27
N ASP A 127 -7.84 -5.31 -0.32
CA ASP A 127 -8.89 -4.50 0.26
C ASP A 127 -8.42 -3.05 0.37
N ASN A 128 -9.08 -2.15 -0.35
CA ASN A 128 -8.93 -0.72 -0.14
C ASN A 128 -10.14 -0.21 0.64
N ALA A 129 -9.95 -0.11 1.95
CA ALA A 129 -10.52 0.92 2.82
C ALA A 129 -9.44 1.98 3.14
N VAL A 130 -8.52 2.24 2.20
CA VAL A 130 -7.33 3.10 2.35
C VAL A 130 -7.68 4.60 2.32
N PHE A 131 -8.92 4.99 1.94
CA PHE A 131 -9.43 6.36 2.16
C PHE A 131 -10.07 6.59 3.53
N VAL A 132 -10.03 5.59 4.41
CA VAL A 132 -10.17 5.83 5.84
C VAL A 132 -8.79 6.24 6.35
N ASN A 133 -8.69 7.43 6.96
CA ASN A 133 -7.44 8.07 7.41
C ASN A 133 -6.47 7.14 8.19
N ASP A 134 -7.00 6.06 8.75
CA ASP A 134 -6.34 5.04 9.56
C ASP A 134 -5.06 4.48 8.93
N LEU A 135 -5.05 4.16 7.63
CA LEU A 135 -3.89 3.54 7.00
C LEU A 135 -2.73 4.52 6.75
N VAL A 136 -3.04 5.80 6.50
CA VAL A 136 -2.04 6.86 6.39
C VAL A 136 -1.33 7.04 7.73
N TYR A 137 -2.06 7.00 8.84
CA TYR A 137 -1.45 7.06 10.18
C TYR A 137 -0.54 5.86 10.45
N VAL A 138 -0.96 4.65 10.09
CA VAL A 138 -0.13 3.44 10.22
C VAL A 138 1.13 3.55 9.33
N TYR A 139 0.99 4.01 8.09
CA TYR A 139 2.13 4.22 7.20
C TYR A 139 3.10 5.26 7.77
N VAL A 140 2.63 6.43 8.20
CA VAL A 140 3.46 7.50 8.77
C VAL A 140 4.17 7.02 10.03
N LEU A 141 3.50 6.23 10.88
CA LEU A 141 4.12 5.63 12.06
C LEU A 141 5.26 4.67 11.67
N ILE A 142 5.02 3.77 10.71
CA ILE A 142 6.05 2.84 10.20
C ILE A 142 7.21 3.60 9.58
N ALA A 143 6.93 4.65 8.79
CA ALA A 143 7.95 5.48 8.16
C ALA A 143 8.79 6.23 9.20
N GLY A 144 8.16 6.83 10.22
CA GLY A 144 8.86 7.50 11.33
C GLY A 144 9.76 6.53 12.11
N LEU A 145 9.24 5.34 12.42
CA LEU A 145 10.01 4.28 13.07
C LEU A 145 11.19 3.82 12.20
N ALA A 146 10.96 3.61 10.90
CA ALA A 146 11.99 3.22 9.94
C ALA A 146 13.15 4.21 9.90
N GLN A 147 12.85 5.51 9.83
CA GLN A 147 13.87 6.56 9.79
C GLN A 147 14.62 6.69 11.13
N THR A 148 13.92 6.57 12.25
CA THR A 148 14.52 6.62 13.59
C THR A 148 15.50 5.45 13.80
N LEU A 149 15.06 4.24 13.48
CA LEU A 149 15.90 3.03 13.58
C LEU A 149 17.09 3.09 12.60
N SER A 150 16.88 3.58 11.38
CA SER A 150 17.95 3.72 10.38
C SER A 150 18.99 4.75 10.82
N ALA A 151 18.57 5.89 11.36
CA ALA A 151 19.47 6.91 11.90
C ALA A 151 20.29 6.35 13.07
N HIS A 152 19.65 5.68 14.03
CA HIS A 152 20.34 5.08 15.17
C HIS A 152 21.36 4.01 14.74
N ALA A 153 20.98 3.13 13.79
CA ALA A 153 21.90 2.15 13.21
C ALA A 153 23.11 2.81 12.52
N SER A 154 22.92 3.95 11.86
CA SER A 154 24.02 4.67 11.21
C SER A 154 25.01 5.25 12.22
N THR A 155 24.53 5.79 13.35
CA THR A 155 25.36 6.31 14.44
C THR A 155 26.17 5.20 15.09
N LEU A 156 25.55 4.06 15.41
CA LEU A 156 26.23 2.91 16.01
C LEU A 156 27.38 2.39 15.15
N LYS A 157 27.16 2.25 13.84
CA LYS A 157 28.24 1.86 12.91
C LYS A 157 29.39 2.85 12.90
N GLY A 158 29.10 4.15 12.97
CA GLY A 158 30.11 5.19 13.05
C GLY A 158 30.97 5.06 14.31
N THR A 159 30.34 4.86 15.47
CA THR A 159 31.04 4.69 16.75
C THR A 159 31.94 3.45 16.75
N ILE A 160 31.46 2.31 16.25
CA ILE A 160 32.25 1.07 16.20
C ILE A 160 33.48 1.27 15.30
N SER A 161 33.30 1.86 14.12
CA SER A 161 34.40 2.12 13.18
C SER A 161 35.49 3.04 13.77
N THR A 162 35.14 3.97 14.66
CA THR A 162 36.11 4.84 15.34
C THR A 162 36.84 4.18 16.52
N MET A 163 36.29 3.10 17.08
CA MET A 163 36.95 2.35 18.15
C MET A 163 37.96 1.32 17.60
N GLU A 164 37.76 0.89 16.35
CA GLU A 164 38.64 -0.07 15.66
C GLU A 164 39.84 0.59 14.93
N SER A 165 39.84 1.91 14.79
CA SER A 165 40.90 2.72 14.14
C SER A 165 41.92 3.27 15.13
#